data_AF-A0A177DBL4-F1
#
_entry.id   AF-A0A177DBL4-F1
#
_cell.length_a   1.000
_cell.length_b   1.000
_cell.length_c   1.000
_cell.angle_alpha   90.00
_cell.angle_beta   90.00
_cell.angle_gamma   90.00
#
_symmetry.space_group_name_H-M   'P 1'
#
loop_
_entity.id
_entity.type
_entity.pdbx_description
1 polymer ?
#
loop_
_entity_poly.entity_id
_entity_poly.type
_entity_poly.pdbx_seq_one_letter_code
_entity_poly.pdbx_strand_id
1 'polypeptide(L)'
;MASARRTSNFPTRVPGSHDRPGSRDTDKEEIWKPMLDNISSGKRLPEKSLLVLGGTPETQREFLESVSTDSANNRRPPDRGRKPPIANQFALGYTYQDVLDTDHEDTLARLSLYLLANPSPSFTPLIKPYLNPRTLPHMLIVILLDWNHPWLWIRQLRDWIRVLRSLIVSLDDNSKVVLEENIQTLQDKGRNLPAEGSSMENVKIPLGPGEWDEPLGIPLCVVCQNADKIETLEKERGWKEEEFDFILQYMRTILLKHGSSLIYTMPTAPGSLQTLIHSTLGIKSLLKQEQLRHNVTDRDRVLVPPNWDSWAKIRILREGFDVEGISEKWSVDIDIPQHMRPTNGQVSTPIEGEAQPNGEDTQVAEEEEEGPSATSIYEETIRNPESDYALSSLSKQADGLEVSSKDPQAFLADQVNVLEHLRREDENEAAIKAARKEQDPSASRAWTEDASGVVEEHIGPVQFNMGGIQVNADEMVKRLQDRQANRLDEPETPPPKTQDTNINDNEKLRSFFSSLVNKAPSNSPRGS
;
A
#
# COMPACT_ATOMS: atom_id res chain seq x y z
N MET A 1 75.12 -11.39 -52.81
CA MET A 1 74.67 -10.11 -52.22
C MET A 1 73.26 -9.82 -52.71
N ALA A 2 72.35 -9.52 -51.76
CA ALA A 2 70.93 -9.12 -51.90
C ALA A 2 70.02 -10.07 -52.70
N SER A 3 69.36 -11.02 -52.01
CA SER A 3 67.98 -10.92 -51.47
C SER A 3 66.91 -10.99 -52.57
N ALA A 4 66.32 -12.13 -52.91
CA ALA A 4 65.45 -13.00 -52.10
C ALA A 4 64.10 -12.37 -51.69
N ARG A 5 63.04 -12.78 -52.42
CA ARG A 5 61.65 -13.17 -52.03
C ARG A 5 60.90 -13.43 -53.37
N ARG A 6 60.48 -14.61 -53.85
CA ARG A 6 60.05 -15.93 -53.30
C ARG A 6 59.04 -15.76 -52.16
N THR A 7 57.79 -16.24 -52.19
CA THR A 7 57.02 -17.19 -53.04
C THR A 7 55.52 -17.07 -52.65
N SER A 8 54.53 -17.45 -53.48
CA SER A 8 53.99 -18.83 -53.63
C SER A 8 53.40 -19.03 -55.04
N ASN A 9 53.84 -19.99 -55.88
CA ASN A 9 53.72 -21.47 -55.86
C ASN A 9 52.26 -21.95 -55.64
N PHE A 10 51.42 -22.02 -56.70
CA PHE A 10 51.14 -23.16 -57.63
C PHE A 10 50.16 -24.22 -57.06
N PRO A 11 49.36 -24.97 -57.86
CA PRO A 11 48.87 -24.79 -59.24
C PRO A 11 47.32 -24.87 -59.36
N THR A 12 46.83 -24.30 -60.47
CA THR A 12 45.55 -24.58 -61.14
C THR A 12 45.28 -26.06 -61.41
N ARG A 13 44.02 -26.50 -61.27
CA ARG A 13 43.49 -27.67 -61.96
C ARG A 13 41.99 -27.48 -62.28
N VAL A 14 41.64 -27.61 -63.56
CA VAL A 14 40.26 -27.75 -64.10
C VAL A 14 40.06 -29.24 -64.43
N PRO A 15 38.92 -29.85 -64.10
CA PRO A 15 37.88 -30.21 -65.10
C PRO A 15 36.45 -29.98 -64.53
N GLY A 16 35.40 -29.69 -65.29
CA GLY A 16 34.88 -30.47 -66.41
C GLY A 16 33.71 -31.36 -65.95
N SER A 17 32.49 -30.85 -66.17
CA SER A 17 31.16 -31.48 -66.26
C SER A 17 30.54 -32.30 -65.11
N HIS A 18 29.28 -31.92 -64.82
CA HIS A 18 28.16 -32.68 -64.24
C HIS A 18 28.22 -33.04 -62.75
N ASP A 19 27.65 -32.16 -61.93
CA ASP A 19 26.36 -32.42 -61.28
C ASP A 19 25.89 -31.17 -60.52
N ARG A 20 24.65 -30.75 -60.73
CA ARG A 20 23.95 -29.86 -59.79
C ARG A 20 23.21 -30.75 -58.78
N PRO A 21 23.69 -30.87 -57.52
CA PRO A 21 22.80 -30.94 -56.38
C PRO A 21 22.68 -29.54 -55.77
N GLY A 22 21.48 -29.21 -55.32
CA GLY A 22 21.10 -27.87 -54.86
C GLY A 22 22.02 -27.30 -53.77
N SER A 23 22.08 -25.97 -53.77
CA SER A 23 22.51 -25.11 -52.67
C SER A 23 22.58 -25.79 -51.31
N ARG A 24 23.79 -26.23 -50.90
CA ARG A 24 24.15 -26.43 -49.49
C ARG A 24 24.95 -25.22 -49.02
N ASP A 25 24.28 -24.08 -49.01
CA ASP A 25 24.64 -22.91 -48.17
C ASP A 25 23.78 -22.89 -46.89
N THR A 26 23.22 -24.04 -46.49
CA THR A 26 22.42 -24.21 -45.27
C THR A 26 23.22 -24.65 -44.05
N ASP A 27 24.52 -24.96 -44.23
CA ASP A 27 25.35 -25.59 -43.18
C ASP A 27 26.51 -24.68 -42.73
N LYS A 28 26.40 -23.35 -42.92
CA LYS A 28 26.88 -22.45 -41.85
C LYS A 28 25.76 -22.36 -40.84
N GLU A 29 25.57 -23.50 -40.18
CA GLU A 29 24.81 -23.60 -38.95
C GLU A 29 25.12 -22.37 -38.14
N GLU A 30 24.04 -21.76 -37.71
CA GLU A 30 23.97 -20.47 -37.09
C GLU A 30 24.61 -20.59 -35.71
N ILE A 31 25.90 -20.91 -35.56
CA ILE A 31 26.56 -21.27 -34.29
C ILE A 31 26.26 -20.24 -33.18
N TRP A 32 26.05 -19.00 -33.59
CA TRP A 32 25.64 -17.90 -32.73
C TRP A 32 24.20 -17.97 -32.25
N LYS A 33 23.25 -18.59 -32.97
CA LYS A 33 21.85 -18.78 -32.55
C LYS A 33 21.64 -19.84 -31.48
N PRO A 34 22.16 -21.08 -31.50
CA PRO A 34 22.10 -21.96 -30.35
C PRO A 34 22.98 -21.45 -29.21
N MET A 35 24.01 -20.63 -29.47
CA MET A 35 24.78 -19.98 -28.41
C MET A 35 24.03 -18.78 -27.80
N LEU A 36 23.34 -17.97 -28.61
CA LEU A 36 22.41 -16.92 -28.15
C LEU A 36 21.18 -17.52 -27.49
N ASP A 37 20.65 -18.62 -28.01
CA ASP A 37 19.53 -19.36 -27.43
C ASP A 37 19.98 -20.02 -26.13
N ASN A 38 21.19 -20.56 -26.01
CA ASN A 38 21.75 -21.05 -24.73
C ASN A 38 22.02 -19.92 -23.73
N ILE A 39 22.39 -18.73 -24.19
CA ILE A 39 22.64 -17.56 -23.35
C ILE A 39 21.31 -16.88 -22.97
N SER A 40 20.30 -16.88 -23.86
CA SER A 40 18.94 -16.41 -23.59
C SER A 40 18.11 -17.42 -22.81
N SER A 41 18.43 -18.72 -22.93
CA SER A 41 18.00 -19.79 -22.03
C SER A 41 18.93 -19.93 -20.83
N GLY A 42 19.95 -19.06 -20.70
CA GLY A 42 20.80 -18.99 -19.52
C GLY A 42 19.87 -18.85 -18.33
N LYS A 43 19.97 -19.80 -17.38
CA LYS A 43 19.02 -20.03 -16.27
C LYS A 43 18.30 -18.75 -15.88
N ARG A 44 17.11 -18.50 -16.45
CA ARG A 44 16.28 -17.37 -16.06
C ARG A 44 15.96 -17.60 -14.60
N LEU A 45 16.44 -16.71 -13.73
CA LEU A 45 16.21 -16.84 -12.29
C LEU A 45 14.70 -16.96 -12.05
N PRO A 46 14.25 -17.92 -11.24
CA PRO A 46 12.85 -18.01 -10.86
C PRO A 46 12.35 -16.68 -10.30
N GLU A 47 11.32 -16.12 -10.91
CA GLU A 47 10.70 -14.86 -10.47
C GLU A 47 9.58 -15.19 -9.47
N LYS A 48 9.69 -14.65 -8.26
CA LYS A 48 8.72 -14.79 -7.17
C LYS A 48 8.23 -13.40 -6.76
N SER A 49 7.00 -13.31 -6.29
CA SER A 49 6.36 -12.03 -5.94
C SER A 49 5.84 -12.02 -4.51
N LEU A 50 6.04 -10.91 -3.81
CA LEU A 50 5.45 -10.61 -2.52
C LEU A 50 4.54 -9.41 -2.64
N LEU A 51 3.30 -9.55 -2.19
CA LEU A 51 2.37 -8.45 -2.00
C LEU A 51 2.31 -8.13 -0.51
N VAL A 52 3.01 -7.07 -0.09
CA VAL A 52 3.13 -6.64 1.31
C VAL A 52 2.10 -5.55 1.58
N LEU A 53 1.18 -5.82 2.50
CA LEU A 53 0.02 -5.01 2.82
C LEU A 53 0.07 -4.58 4.28
N GLY A 54 -0.29 -3.32 4.56
CA GLY A 54 -0.27 -2.78 5.92
C GLY A 54 1.09 -2.25 6.36
N GLY A 55 1.19 -1.97 7.66
CA GLY A 55 2.36 -1.36 8.28
C GLY A 55 2.57 0.12 7.91
N THR A 56 3.67 0.69 8.41
CA THR A 56 4.14 2.03 8.03
C THR A 56 5.33 1.92 7.09
N PRO A 57 5.77 3.01 6.45
CA PRO A 57 6.98 2.99 5.64
C PRO A 57 8.22 2.47 6.36
N GLU A 58 8.30 2.69 7.67
CA GLU A 58 9.37 2.22 8.55
C GLU A 58 9.24 0.72 8.82
N THR A 59 8.06 0.23 9.21
CA THR A 59 7.89 -1.19 9.53
C THR A 59 7.96 -2.07 8.28
N GLN A 60 7.55 -1.56 7.11
CA GLN A 60 7.77 -2.20 5.82
C GLN A 60 9.26 -2.31 5.49
N ARG A 61 10.06 -1.27 5.80
CA ARG A 61 11.51 -1.31 5.60
C ARG A 61 12.16 -2.35 6.50
N GLU A 62 11.77 -2.39 7.77
CA GLU A 62 12.24 -3.40 8.73
C GLU A 62 11.87 -4.82 8.28
N PHE A 63 10.65 -5.02 7.80
CA PHE A 63 10.22 -6.28 7.18
C PHE A 63 11.13 -6.66 6.00
N LEU A 64 11.41 -5.73 5.09
CA LEU A 64 12.30 -5.99 3.95
C LEU A 64 13.73 -6.38 4.40
N GLU A 65 14.24 -5.74 5.45
CA GLU A 65 15.54 -6.05 6.00
C GLU A 65 15.59 -7.43 6.67
N SER A 66 14.51 -7.85 7.34
CA SER A 66 14.41 -9.17 7.95
C SER A 66 14.23 -10.32 6.95
N VAL A 67 13.68 -10.05 5.76
CA VAL A 67 13.54 -11.05 4.69
C VAL A 67 14.79 -11.16 3.81
N SER A 68 15.62 -10.11 3.75
CA SER A 68 16.83 -10.06 2.93
C SER A 68 17.88 -11.12 3.31
N THR A 69 18.48 -11.78 2.32
CA THR A 69 19.62 -12.71 2.51
C THR A 69 20.96 -12.01 2.65
N ASP A 70 21.02 -10.71 2.35
CA ASP A 70 22.26 -9.93 2.44
C ASP A 70 22.59 -9.66 3.91
N SER A 71 23.62 -10.35 4.41
CA SER A 71 24.24 -10.01 5.69
C SER A 71 24.79 -8.58 5.64
N ALA A 72 24.48 -7.77 6.65
CA ALA A 72 24.97 -6.39 6.80
C ALA A 72 26.51 -6.25 6.78
N ASN A 73 27.25 -7.37 6.95
CA ASN A 73 28.71 -7.42 6.97
C ASN A 73 29.36 -7.70 5.61
N ASN A 74 28.61 -8.08 4.56
CA ASN A 74 29.19 -8.35 3.25
C ASN A 74 29.23 -7.07 2.39
N ARG A 75 30.38 -6.39 2.44
CA ARG A 75 30.74 -5.31 1.50
C ARG A 75 30.81 -5.85 0.08
N ARG A 76 29.68 -5.85 -0.64
CA ARG A 76 29.70 -5.99 -2.10
C ARG A 76 30.52 -4.83 -2.72
N PRO A 77 31.25 -5.05 -3.83
CA PRO A 77 31.93 -3.98 -4.55
C PRO A 77 30.95 -2.84 -4.91
N PRO A 78 31.39 -1.57 -4.82
CA PRO A 78 30.50 -0.40 -4.92
C PRO A 78 29.79 -0.25 -6.28
N ASP A 79 30.19 -1.01 -7.30
CA ASP A 79 29.69 -0.89 -8.67
C ASP A 79 28.39 -1.70 -8.93
N ARG A 80 27.93 -2.52 -7.97
CA ARG A 80 26.67 -3.31 -8.04
C ARG A 80 25.75 -3.18 -6.82
N GLY A 81 26.10 -2.35 -5.83
CA GLY A 81 25.66 -2.55 -4.44
C GLY A 81 24.79 -1.47 -3.79
N ARG A 82 23.90 -0.77 -4.52
CA ARG A 82 22.89 0.08 -3.85
C ARG A 82 21.59 -0.69 -3.68
N LYS A 83 21.12 -0.85 -2.44
CA LYS A 83 19.77 -1.36 -2.16
C LYS A 83 18.78 -0.53 -2.97
N PRO A 84 17.89 -1.14 -3.77
CA PRO A 84 16.90 -0.40 -4.54
C PRO A 84 16.06 0.48 -3.60
N PRO A 85 15.83 1.76 -3.95
CA PRO A 85 15.06 2.66 -3.10
C PRO A 85 13.62 2.15 -2.98
N ILE A 86 13.07 2.22 -1.77
CA ILE A 86 11.68 1.86 -1.50
C ILE A 86 10.82 3.10 -1.70
N ALA A 87 10.00 3.12 -2.75
CA ALA A 87 9.10 4.23 -3.07
C ALA A 87 7.68 3.95 -2.54
N ASN A 88 7.45 4.10 -1.23
CA ASN A 88 6.20 3.71 -0.57
C ASN A 88 5.33 4.88 -0.05
N GLN A 89 5.66 6.13 -0.40
CA GLN A 89 5.00 7.31 0.18
C GLN A 89 3.71 7.76 -0.54
N PHE A 90 3.54 7.46 -1.83
CA PHE A 90 2.46 8.07 -2.64
C PHE A 90 1.72 7.14 -3.61
N ALA A 91 2.10 5.87 -3.71
CA ALA A 91 1.50 4.91 -4.63
C ALA A 91 1.84 3.46 -4.20
N LEU A 92 1.57 2.50 -5.08
CA LEU A 92 2.09 1.14 -4.95
C LEU A 92 3.62 1.17 -4.96
N GLY A 93 4.24 0.86 -3.83
CA GLY A 93 5.69 0.77 -3.74
C GLY A 93 6.20 -0.49 -4.42
N TYR A 94 7.37 -0.37 -5.03
CA TYR A 94 8.04 -1.50 -5.68
C TYR A 94 9.51 -1.55 -5.30
N THR A 95 10.00 -2.75 -4.99
CA THR A 95 11.42 -3.04 -4.84
C THR A 95 11.68 -4.50 -5.21
N TYR A 96 12.94 -4.90 -5.32
CA TYR A 96 13.29 -6.28 -5.62
C TYR A 96 14.55 -6.69 -4.85
N GLN A 97 14.67 -7.98 -4.56
CA GLN A 97 15.87 -8.56 -3.97
C GLN A 97 16.21 -9.90 -4.62
N ASP A 98 17.49 -10.20 -4.73
CA ASP A 98 17.99 -11.50 -5.15
C ASP A 98 18.15 -12.38 -3.91
N VAL A 99 17.53 -13.56 -3.93
CA VAL A 99 17.59 -14.53 -2.84
C VAL A 99 18.78 -15.43 -3.07
N LEU A 100 19.76 -15.40 -2.17
CA LEU A 100 20.95 -16.25 -2.24
C LEU A 100 20.72 -17.60 -1.55
N ASP A 101 21.47 -18.61 -1.96
CA ASP A 101 21.59 -19.87 -1.22
C ASP A 101 22.38 -19.66 0.10
N THR A 102 22.42 -20.67 0.96
CA THR A 102 22.95 -20.57 2.32
C THR A 102 24.45 -20.30 2.40
N ASP A 103 25.21 -20.58 1.34
CA ASP A 103 26.62 -20.24 1.20
C ASP A 103 26.85 -18.82 0.66
N HIS A 104 25.78 -18.12 0.27
CA HIS A 104 25.78 -16.81 -0.36
C HIS A 104 26.50 -16.74 -1.72
N GLU A 105 26.70 -17.87 -2.39
CA GLU A 105 27.36 -17.93 -3.71
C GLU A 105 26.32 -17.93 -4.85
N ASP A 106 25.33 -18.82 -4.76
CA ASP A 106 24.32 -19.02 -5.80
C ASP A 106 23.06 -18.17 -5.57
N THR A 107 22.51 -17.60 -6.64
CA THR A 107 21.19 -16.93 -6.61
C THR A 107 20.09 -17.93 -6.92
N LEU A 108 19.20 -18.17 -5.95
CA LEU A 108 18.11 -19.13 -6.05
C LEU A 108 16.88 -18.58 -6.80
N ALA A 109 16.54 -17.32 -6.56
CA ALA A 109 15.36 -16.67 -7.13
C ALA A 109 15.48 -15.14 -7.07
N ARG A 110 14.71 -14.45 -7.92
CA ARG A 110 14.48 -13.00 -7.79
C ARG A 110 13.12 -12.77 -7.17
N LEU A 111 13.09 -11.99 -6.08
CA LEU A 111 11.90 -11.67 -5.33
C LEU A 111 11.48 -10.23 -5.62
N SER A 112 10.35 -10.07 -6.28
CA SER A 112 9.70 -8.79 -6.56
C SER A 112 8.76 -8.45 -5.42
N LEU A 113 8.82 -7.24 -4.87
CA LEU A 113 8.01 -6.83 -3.72
C LEU A 113 7.15 -5.62 -4.09
N TYR A 114 5.84 -5.79 -3.90
CA TYR A 114 4.82 -4.76 -4.08
C TYR A 114 4.30 -4.35 -2.71
N LEU A 115 4.35 -3.06 -2.38
CA LEU A 115 4.11 -2.54 -1.03
C LEU A 115 2.93 -1.58 -1.04
N LEU A 116 1.94 -1.81 -0.18
CA LEU A 116 0.81 -0.93 0.02
C LEU A 116 0.47 -0.77 1.51
N ALA A 117 0.66 0.43 2.05
CA ALA A 117 0.47 0.69 3.49
C ALA A 117 -0.99 0.72 3.92
N ASN A 118 -1.87 1.31 3.10
CA ASN A 118 -3.28 1.52 3.45
C ASN A 118 -4.22 0.81 2.46
N PRO A 119 -5.35 0.23 2.92
CA PRO A 119 -6.37 -0.38 2.06
C PRO A 119 -7.23 0.69 1.37
N SER A 120 -6.59 1.66 0.72
CA SER A 120 -7.27 2.76 0.02
C SER A 120 -7.88 2.26 -1.30
N PRO A 121 -9.17 2.55 -1.55
CA PRO A 121 -9.82 2.24 -2.83
C PRO A 121 -9.12 2.84 -4.05
N SER A 122 -8.34 3.91 -3.89
CA SER A 122 -7.62 4.59 -4.97
C SER A 122 -6.40 3.80 -5.42
N PHE A 123 -5.69 3.14 -4.49
CA PHE A 123 -4.44 2.44 -4.77
C PHE A 123 -4.62 0.93 -4.95
N THR A 124 -5.64 0.33 -4.34
CA THR A 124 -5.97 -1.09 -4.48
C THR A 124 -6.06 -1.56 -5.95
N PRO A 125 -6.69 -0.83 -6.89
CA PRO A 125 -6.76 -1.24 -8.30
C PRO A 125 -5.39 -1.37 -8.98
N LEU A 126 -4.33 -0.73 -8.46
CA LEU A 126 -2.97 -0.85 -8.98
C LEU A 126 -2.38 -2.26 -8.77
N ILE A 127 -2.95 -3.06 -7.87
CA ILE A 127 -2.53 -4.44 -7.63
C ILE A 127 -3.03 -5.36 -8.77
N LYS A 128 -4.21 -5.07 -9.34
CA LYS A 128 -4.90 -5.94 -10.31
C LYS A 128 -4.03 -6.39 -11.49
N PRO A 129 -3.23 -5.53 -12.16
CA PRO A 129 -2.39 -5.95 -13.29
C PRO A 129 -1.34 -7.01 -12.92
N TYR A 130 -0.94 -7.09 -11.65
CA TYR A 130 0.03 -8.05 -11.14
C TYR A 130 -0.59 -9.39 -10.74
N LEU A 131 -1.92 -9.50 -10.71
CA LEU A 131 -2.67 -10.73 -10.46
C LEU A 131 -3.09 -11.37 -11.79
N ASN A 132 -2.18 -12.13 -12.40
CA ASN A 132 -2.41 -12.78 -13.69
C ASN A 132 -1.96 -14.26 -13.65
N PRO A 133 -2.37 -15.09 -14.63
CA PRO A 133 -2.11 -16.54 -14.60
C PRO A 133 -0.65 -16.93 -14.46
N ARG A 134 0.29 -16.05 -14.87
CA ARG A 134 1.74 -16.32 -14.77
C ARG A 134 2.31 -15.99 -13.39
N THR A 135 1.78 -14.98 -12.72
CA THR A 135 2.31 -14.48 -11.44
C THR A 135 1.65 -15.15 -10.24
N LEU A 136 0.37 -15.50 -10.34
CA LEU A 136 -0.42 -16.08 -9.24
C LEU A 136 0.22 -17.32 -8.60
N PRO A 137 0.73 -18.32 -9.34
CA PRO A 137 1.38 -19.51 -8.75
C PRO A 137 2.70 -19.20 -8.03
N HIS A 138 3.20 -17.96 -8.15
CA HIS A 138 4.50 -17.52 -7.66
C HIS A 138 4.39 -16.32 -6.73
N MET A 139 3.18 -16.00 -6.27
CA MET A 139 2.88 -14.88 -5.40
C MET A 139 2.58 -15.32 -3.96
N LEU A 140 2.99 -14.51 -2.99
CA LEU A 140 2.63 -14.63 -1.57
C LEU A 140 2.11 -13.27 -1.08
N ILE A 141 0.98 -13.28 -0.39
CA ILE A 141 0.43 -12.12 0.29
C ILE A 141 0.99 -12.08 1.71
N VAL A 142 1.51 -10.93 2.12
CA VAL A 142 1.98 -10.67 3.48
C VAL A 142 1.19 -9.51 4.06
N ILE A 143 0.50 -9.72 5.18
CA ILE A 143 -0.16 -8.66 5.94
C ILE A 143 0.70 -8.34 7.17
N LEU A 144 1.13 -7.09 7.29
CA LEU A 144 1.89 -6.58 8.41
C LEU A 144 0.96 -6.01 9.48
N LEU A 145 1.06 -6.54 10.68
CA LEU A 145 0.40 -6.05 11.89
C LEU A 145 1.44 -5.60 12.91
N ASP A 146 1.05 -4.77 13.87
CA ASP A 146 1.97 -4.19 14.85
C ASP A 146 1.48 -4.40 16.28
N TRP A 147 2.34 -4.98 17.13
CA TRP A 147 2.12 -5.15 18.57
C TRP A 147 2.05 -3.83 19.36
N ASN A 148 2.35 -2.68 18.75
CA ASN A 148 2.01 -1.39 19.34
C ASN A 148 0.48 -1.18 19.44
N HIS A 149 -0.29 -1.77 18.53
CA HIS A 149 -1.75 -1.57 18.41
C HIS A 149 -2.54 -2.88 18.17
N PRO A 150 -2.41 -3.91 19.03
CA PRO A 150 -3.07 -5.21 18.87
C PRO A 150 -4.60 -5.11 18.73
N TRP A 151 -5.25 -4.14 19.41
CA TRP A 151 -6.69 -3.88 19.30
C TRP A 151 -7.17 -3.55 17.88
N LEU A 152 -6.27 -3.21 16.94
CA LEU A 152 -6.63 -2.92 15.56
C LEU A 152 -6.57 -4.13 14.63
N TRP A 153 -5.99 -5.25 15.07
CA TRP A 153 -5.56 -6.33 14.19
C TRP A 153 -6.70 -6.96 13.39
N ILE A 154 -7.80 -7.32 14.05
CA ILE A 154 -8.92 -8.01 13.38
C ILE A 154 -9.61 -7.08 12.38
N ARG A 155 -9.75 -5.79 12.73
CA ARG A 155 -10.28 -4.78 11.82
C ARG A 155 -9.39 -4.59 10.60
N GLN A 156 -8.07 -4.44 10.81
CA GLN A 156 -7.09 -4.31 9.72
C GLN A 156 -7.08 -5.54 8.82
N LEU A 157 -7.07 -6.73 9.40
CA LEU A 157 -7.08 -8.01 8.69
C LEU A 157 -8.36 -8.16 7.84
N ARG A 158 -9.52 -7.82 8.42
CA ARG A 158 -10.82 -7.84 7.73
C ARG A 158 -10.80 -6.91 6.52
N ASP A 159 -10.35 -5.67 6.71
CA ASP A 159 -10.35 -4.66 5.65
C ASP A 159 -9.43 -5.08 4.49
N TRP A 160 -8.25 -5.65 4.78
CA TRP A 160 -7.37 -6.21 3.76
C TRP A 160 -7.96 -7.42 3.03
N ILE A 161 -8.59 -8.35 3.75
CA ILE A 161 -9.21 -9.53 3.12
C ILE A 161 -10.40 -9.11 2.25
N ARG A 162 -11.22 -8.15 2.67
CA ARG A 162 -12.31 -7.60 1.84
C ARG A 162 -11.78 -7.00 0.54
N VAL A 163 -10.69 -6.23 0.63
CA VAL A 163 -9.98 -5.68 -0.54
C VAL A 163 -9.49 -6.79 -1.47
N LEU A 164 -8.85 -7.83 -0.92
CA LEU A 164 -8.34 -8.95 -1.70
C LEU A 164 -9.47 -9.75 -2.36
N ARG A 165 -10.57 -10.04 -1.65
CA ARG A 165 -11.76 -10.70 -2.20
C ARG A 165 -12.35 -9.88 -3.35
N SER A 166 -12.50 -8.57 -3.18
CA SER A 166 -12.98 -7.67 -4.25
C SER A 166 -12.06 -7.72 -5.49
N LEU A 167 -10.73 -7.67 -5.28
CA LEU A 167 -9.76 -7.80 -6.38
C LEU A 167 -9.89 -9.14 -7.11
N ILE A 168 -9.93 -10.25 -6.38
CA ILE A 168 -10.05 -11.62 -6.92
C ILE A 168 -11.33 -11.78 -7.74
N VAL A 169 -12.47 -11.31 -7.25
CA VAL A 169 -13.74 -11.37 -7.97
C VAL A 169 -13.67 -10.57 -9.29
N SER A 170 -12.92 -9.47 -9.29
CA SER A 170 -12.75 -8.60 -10.47
C SER A 170 -11.78 -9.16 -11.53
N LEU A 171 -11.06 -10.25 -11.26
CA LEU A 171 -10.14 -10.88 -12.21
C LEU A 171 -10.88 -11.60 -13.35
N ASP A 172 -10.15 -11.84 -14.44
CA ASP A 172 -10.61 -12.62 -15.58
C ASP A 172 -10.71 -14.11 -15.26
N ASP A 173 -11.48 -14.85 -16.07
CA ASP A 173 -11.77 -16.26 -15.81
C ASP A 173 -10.52 -17.14 -15.83
N ASN A 174 -9.52 -16.82 -16.68
CA ASN A 174 -8.27 -17.59 -16.70
C ASN A 174 -7.50 -17.47 -15.38
N SER A 175 -7.47 -16.27 -14.80
CA SER A 175 -6.86 -16.04 -13.49
C SER A 175 -7.61 -16.79 -12.39
N LYS A 176 -8.94 -16.85 -12.46
CA LYS A 176 -9.77 -17.59 -11.49
C LYS A 176 -9.52 -19.10 -11.54
N VAL A 177 -9.39 -19.69 -12.73
CA VAL A 177 -9.02 -21.11 -12.87
C VAL A 177 -7.68 -21.40 -12.21
N VAL A 178 -6.67 -20.55 -12.42
CA VAL A 178 -5.36 -20.70 -11.77
C VAL A 178 -5.45 -20.55 -10.26
N LEU A 179 -6.31 -19.66 -9.74
CA LEU A 179 -6.56 -19.56 -8.30
C LEU A 179 -7.13 -20.87 -7.75
N GLU A 180 -8.12 -21.48 -8.42
CA GLU A 180 -8.70 -22.77 -8.01
C GLU A 180 -7.67 -23.92 -7.99
N GLU A 181 -6.82 -24.01 -9.01
CA GLU A 181 -5.72 -24.97 -9.06
C GLU A 181 -4.70 -24.73 -7.94
N ASN A 182 -4.40 -23.47 -7.65
CA ASN A 182 -3.53 -23.10 -6.54
C ASN A 182 -4.13 -23.51 -5.19
N ILE A 183 -5.44 -23.37 -4.98
CA ILE A 183 -6.12 -23.80 -3.74
C ILE A 183 -5.85 -25.28 -3.48
N GLN A 184 -6.07 -26.15 -4.48
CA GLN A 184 -5.84 -27.59 -4.34
C GLN A 184 -4.36 -27.90 -4.02
N THR A 185 -3.44 -27.23 -4.71
CA THR A 185 -1.99 -27.40 -4.49
C THR A 185 -1.58 -26.97 -3.08
N LEU A 186 -2.14 -25.88 -2.58
CA LEU A 186 -1.84 -25.34 -1.26
C LEU A 186 -2.45 -26.19 -0.13
N GLN A 187 -3.65 -26.72 -0.32
CA GLN A 187 -4.29 -27.64 0.62
C GLN A 187 -3.47 -28.92 0.82
N ASP A 188 -2.96 -29.51 -0.27
CA ASP A 188 -2.15 -30.74 -0.23
C ASP A 188 -0.73 -30.50 0.34
N LYS A 189 -0.23 -29.26 0.33
CA LYS A 189 1.16 -28.94 0.71
C LYS A 189 1.43 -29.25 2.18
N GLY A 190 2.34 -30.20 2.44
CA GLY A 190 2.74 -30.58 3.79
C GLY A 190 1.77 -31.55 4.49
N ARG A 191 0.70 -32.00 3.81
CA ARG A 191 -0.26 -32.99 4.33
C ARG A 191 -0.04 -34.42 3.78
N ASN A 192 0.96 -34.60 2.92
CA ASN A 192 1.31 -35.91 2.39
C ASN A 192 2.15 -36.69 3.42
N LEU A 193 1.63 -37.81 3.91
CA LEU A 193 2.46 -38.81 4.59
C LEU A 193 3.47 -39.38 3.57
N PRO A 194 4.76 -39.56 3.94
CA PRO A 194 5.63 -40.40 3.15
C PRO A 194 5.06 -41.82 3.19
N ALA A 195 4.49 -42.27 2.08
CA ALA A 195 4.13 -43.67 1.89
C ALA A 195 5.44 -44.46 1.81
N GLU A 196 5.98 -44.89 2.95
CA GLU A 196 7.03 -45.90 2.97
C GLU A 196 6.45 -47.21 2.44
N GLY A 197 6.71 -47.52 1.16
CA GLY A 197 6.73 -48.90 0.68
C GLY A 197 5.43 -49.51 0.14
N SER A 198 4.50 -48.75 -0.45
CA SER A 198 3.44 -49.35 -1.27
C SER A 198 2.97 -48.42 -2.37
N SER A 199 2.79 -48.96 -3.56
CA SER A 199 2.13 -48.36 -4.72
C SER A 199 0.62 -48.19 -4.51
N MET A 200 0.24 -47.58 -3.38
CA MET A 200 -1.11 -47.11 -3.11
C MET A 200 -1.15 -45.60 -3.34
N GLU A 201 -2.24 -45.13 -3.96
CA GLU A 201 -2.53 -43.70 -4.15
C GLU A 201 -2.27 -42.91 -2.86
N ASN A 202 -1.73 -41.69 -3.01
CA ASN A 202 -1.58 -40.73 -1.93
C ASN A 202 -2.93 -40.57 -1.20
N VAL A 203 -3.07 -41.15 -0.01
CA VAL A 203 -4.28 -41.01 0.81
C VAL A 203 -4.33 -39.57 1.31
N LYS A 204 -5.18 -38.75 0.69
CA LYS A 204 -5.40 -37.36 1.12
C LYS A 204 -6.12 -37.36 2.47
N ILE A 205 -5.49 -36.80 3.49
CA ILE A 205 -6.13 -36.57 4.79
C ILE A 205 -7.23 -35.51 4.57
N PRO A 206 -8.49 -35.75 4.97
CA PRO A 206 -9.55 -34.77 4.82
C PRO A 206 -9.26 -33.51 5.66
N LEU A 207 -9.73 -32.37 5.18
CA LEU A 207 -9.61 -31.10 5.87
C LEU A 207 -10.40 -31.14 7.19
N GLY A 208 -9.81 -30.61 8.26
CA GLY A 208 -10.53 -30.40 9.52
C GLY A 208 -11.53 -29.24 9.43
N PRO A 209 -12.42 -29.10 10.42
CA PRO A 209 -13.35 -27.97 10.45
C PRO A 209 -12.59 -26.64 10.56
N GLY A 210 -13.02 -25.62 9.82
CA GLY A 210 -12.35 -24.33 9.77
C GLY A 210 -11.12 -24.28 8.87
N GLU A 211 -10.63 -25.40 8.36
CA GLU A 211 -9.42 -25.44 7.53
C GLU A 211 -9.76 -25.18 6.07
N TRP A 212 -9.25 -24.08 5.52
CA TRP A 212 -9.49 -23.69 4.13
C TRP A 212 -10.97 -23.44 3.76
N ASP A 213 -11.80 -23.04 4.73
CA ASP A 213 -13.20 -22.65 4.50
C ASP A 213 -13.32 -21.40 3.59
N GLU A 214 -12.36 -20.47 3.66
CA GLU A 214 -12.38 -19.18 2.96
C GLU A 214 -11.10 -18.96 2.14
N PRO A 215 -10.80 -19.82 1.15
CA PRO A 215 -9.53 -19.77 0.43
C PRO A 215 -9.44 -18.57 -0.51
N LEU A 216 -8.30 -17.86 -0.51
CA LEU A 216 -8.04 -16.75 -1.43
C LEU A 216 -7.40 -17.19 -2.77
N GLY A 217 -6.91 -18.43 -2.85
CA GLY A 217 -6.16 -18.96 -4.01
C GLY A 217 -4.74 -18.42 -4.18
N ILE A 218 -4.29 -17.55 -3.28
CA ILE A 218 -2.91 -17.09 -3.13
C ILE A 218 -2.52 -17.35 -1.67
N PRO A 219 -1.33 -17.90 -1.37
CA PRO A 219 -0.93 -18.11 0.02
C PRO A 219 -0.85 -16.77 0.76
N LEU A 220 -1.28 -16.78 2.02
CA LEU A 220 -1.30 -15.62 2.91
C LEU A 220 -0.43 -15.88 4.15
N CYS A 221 0.36 -14.89 4.53
CA CYS A 221 1.20 -14.87 5.72
C CYS A 221 0.91 -13.59 6.51
N VAL A 222 0.60 -13.73 7.79
CA VAL A 222 0.44 -12.60 8.70
C VAL A 222 1.67 -12.48 9.58
N VAL A 223 2.28 -11.30 9.56
CA VAL A 223 3.50 -10.99 10.31
C VAL A 223 3.15 -9.93 11.35
N CYS A 224 3.18 -10.31 12.63
CA CYS A 224 2.98 -9.37 13.73
C CYS A 224 4.34 -8.85 14.20
N GLN A 225 4.66 -7.61 13.82
CA GLN A 225 5.92 -6.94 14.11
C GLN A 225 5.94 -6.39 15.54
N ASN A 226 7.15 -6.04 16.00
CA ASN A 226 7.41 -5.44 17.32
C ASN A 226 6.96 -6.31 18.51
N ALA A 227 7.16 -7.63 18.45
CA ALA A 227 6.80 -8.54 19.54
C ALA A 227 7.51 -8.24 20.88
N ASP A 228 8.60 -7.47 20.88
CA ASP A 228 9.22 -6.90 22.09
C ASP A 228 8.26 -6.02 22.90
N LYS A 229 7.21 -5.48 22.28
CA LYS A 229 6.18 -4.68 22.93
C LYS A 229 5.25 -5.48 23.84
N ILE A 230 5.20 -6.81 23.71
CA ILE A 230 4.43 -7.67 24.63
C ILE A 230 4.86 -7.42 26.08
N GLU A 231 6.18 -7.33 26.32
CA GLU A 231 6.72 -7.05 27.66
C GLU A 231 6.32 -5.65 28.16
N THR A 232 6.24 -4.68 27.24
CA THR A 232 5.78 -3.31 27.58
C THR A 232 4.29 -3.30 27.94
N LEU A 233 3.45 -4.02 27.19
CA LEU A 233 2.01 -4.15 27.48
C LEU A 233 1.75 -4.80 28.85
N GLU A 234 2.50 -5.84 29.20
CA GLU A 234 2.41 -6.49 30.51
C GLU A 234 2.80 -5.52 31.65
N LYS A 235 3.95 -4.85 31.52
CA LYS A 235 4.50 -4.01 32.59
C LYS A 235 3.74 -2.70 32.77
N GLU A 236 3.43 -2.01 31.67
CA GLU A 236 2.88 -0.65 31.71
C GLU A 236 1.35 -0.65 31.73
N ARG A 237 0.71 -1.66 31.13
CA ARG A 237 -0.75 -1.73 30.99
C ARG A 237 -1.39 -2.85 31.78
N GLY A 238 -0.59 -3.66 32.48
CA GLY A 238 -1.09 -4.71 33.36
C GLY A 238 -1.71 -5.90 32.65
N TRP A 239 -1.53 -6.02 31.33
CA TRP A 239 -1.98 -7.16 30.53
C TRP A 239 -1.44 -8.46 31.14
N LYS A 240 -2.25 -9.50 31.11
CA LYS A 240 -1.94 -10.83 31.59
C LYS A 240 -1.76 -11.78 30.42
N GLU A 241 -1.36 -13.00 30.74
CA GLU A 241 -1.25 -14.07 29.76
C GLU A 241 -2.60 -14.34 29.07
N GLU A 242 -3.72 -13.98 29.70
CA GLU A 242 -5.05 -14.20 29.15
C GLU A 242 -5.38 -13.37 27.93
N GLU A 243 -4.98 -12.11 27.90
CA GLU A 243 -5.14 -11.27 26.71
C GLU A 243 -4.24 -11.77 25.58
N PHE A 244 -3.01 -12.21 25.87
CA PHE A 244 -2.08 -12.72 24.85
C PHE A 244 -2.55 -14.06 24.27
N ASP A 245 -2.99 -14.99 25.11
CA ASP A 245 -3.60 -16.26 24.70
C ASP A 245 -4.85 -16.02 23.85
N PHE A 246 -5.73 -15.10 24.29
CA PHE A 246 -6.94 -14.76 23.54
C PHE A 246 -6.59 -14.23 22.14
N ILE A 247 -5.65 -13.29 22.02
CA ILE A 247 -5.19 -12.77 20.73
C ILE A 247 -4.67 -13.91 19.85
N LEU A 248 -3.84 -14.80 20.41
CA LEU A 248 -3.28 -15.90 19.67
C LEU A 248 -4.34 -16.91 19.20
N GLN A 249 -5.28 -17.29 20.06
CA GLN A 249 -6.41 -18.16 19.70
C GLN A 249 -7.29 -17.53 18.61
N TYR A 250 -7.56 -16.23 18.73
CA TYR A 250 -8.38 -15.47 17.79
C TYR A 250 -7.75 -15.39 16.40
N MET A 251 -6.47 -14.98 16.34
CA MET A 251 -5.71 -14.91 15.09
C MET A 251 -5.60 -16.29 14.44
N ARG A 252 -5.27 -17.34 15.21
CA ARG A 252 -5.17 -18.71 14.69
C ARG A 252 -6.49 -19.22 14.11
N THR A 253 -7.60 -18.93 14.77
CA THR A 253 -8.95 -19.34 14.32
C THR A 253 -9.29 -18.72 12.96
N ILE A 254 -9.07 -17.42 12.83
CA ILE A 254 -9.33 -16.68 11.58
C ILE A 254 -8.41 -17.12 10.45
N LEU A 255 -7.11 -17.26 10.74
CA LEU A 255 -6.10 -17.59 9.73
C LEU A 255 -6.19 -19.04 9.25
N LEU A 256 -6.76 -19.94 10.06
CA LEU A 256 -7.04 -21.32 9.67
C LEU A 256 -7.97 -21.40 8.45
N LYS A 257 -8.99 -20.53 8.40
CA LYS A 257 -9.96 -20.46 7.29
C LYS A 257 -9.30 -20.11 5.96
N HIS A 258 -8.21 -19.36 6.02
CA HIS A 258 -7.43 -18.92 4.85
C HIS A 258 -6.24 -19.82 4.54
N GLY A 259 -6.01 -20.89 5.31
CA GLY A 259 -4.80 -21.73 5.18
C GLY A 259 -3.50 -20.96 5.41
N SER A 260 -3.57 -19.87 6.19
CA SER A 260 -2.49 -18.89 6.32
C SER A 260 -1.45 -19.28 7.36
N SER A 261 -0.30 -18.62 7.29
CA SER A 261 0.71 -18.67 8.36
C SER A 261 0.64 -17.45 9.26
N LEU A 262 1.08 -17.61 10.51
CA LEU A 262 1.23 -16.54 11.49
C LEU A 262 2.66 -16.56 12.04
N ILE A 263 3.31 -15.41 12.12
CA ILE A 263 4.63 -15.28 12.73
C ILE A 263 4.75 -13.96 13.49
N TYR A 264 5.37 -14.02 14.67
CA TYR A 264 5.77 -12.85 15.42
C TYR A 264 7.24 -12.54 15.18
N THR A 265 7.54 -11.27 15.00
CA THR A 265 8.91 -10.80 14.75
C THR A 265 9.23 -9.61 15.64
N MET A 266 10.49 -9.51 16.05
CA MET A 266 11.03 -8.35 16.72
C MET A 266 12.22 -7.80 15.93
N PRO A 267 12.50 -6.49 15.96
CA PRO A 267 13.57 -5.88 15.17
C PRO A 267 14.95 -6.52 15.40
N THR A 268 15.20 -6.99 16.61
CA THR A 268 16.47 -7.61 17.02
C THR A 268 16.55 -9.11 16.71
N ALA A 269 15.43 -9.76 16.43
CA ALA A 269 15.35 -11.19 16.17
C ALA A 269 14.15 -11.51 15.25
N PRO A 270 14.34 -11.53 13.92
CA PRO A 270 13.26 -11.80 12.97
C PRO A 270 12.79 -13.27 12.95
N GLY A 271 13.36 -14.13 13.81
CA GLY A 271 12.98 -15.54 13.93
C GLY A 271 13.18 -16.32 12.62
N SER A 272 12.21 -17.15 12.27
CA SER A 272 12.23 -17.96 11.05
C SER A 272 11.47 -17.32 9.87
N LEU A 273 11.29 -15.99 9.88
CA LEU A 273 10.53 -15.26 8.86
C LEU A 273 11.02 -15.55 7.43
N GLN A 274 12.33 -15.44 7.23
CA GLN A 274 12.94 -15.69 5.93
C GLN A 274 12.68 -17.12 5.45
N THR A 275 12.91 -18.12 6.32
CA THR A 275 12.67 -19.54 6.02
C THR A 275 11.19 -19.79 5.72
N LEU A 276 10.27 -19.13 6.43
CA LEU A 276 8.82 -19.23 6.20
C LEU A 276 8.43 -18.69 4.82
N ILE A 277 8.89 -17.49 4.47
CA ILE A 277 8.59 -16.86 3.17
C ILE A 277 9.17 -17.68 2.03
N HIS A 278 10.45 -18.07 2.13
CA HIS A 278 11.13 -18.84 1.08
C HIS A 278 10.46 -20.19 0.85
N SER A 279 10.17 -20.95 1.92
CA SER A 279 9.49 -22.25 1.83
C SER A 279 8.06 -22.12 1.30
N THR A 280 7.34 -21.04 1.64
CA THR A 280 5.99 -20.76 1.13
C THR A 280 6.02 -20.50 -0.38
N LEU A 281 6.97 -19.71 -0.87
CA LEU A 281 7.18 -19.41 -2.30
C LEU A 281 7.81 -20.57 -3.10
N GLY A 282 8.16 -21.67 -2.43
CA GLY A 282 8.80 -22.83 -3.05
C GLY A 282 10.28 -22.60 -3.41
N ILE A 283 10.92 -21.60 -2.80
CA ILE A 283 12.35 -21.37 -2.91
C ILE A 283 13.04 -22.37 -1.99
N LYS A 284 13.83 -23.27 -2.57
CA LYS A 284 14.55 -24.33 -1.84
C LYS A 284 16.04 -24.09 -1.96
N SER A 285 16.72 -24.05 -0.83
CA SER A 285 18.18 -24.12 -0.78
C SER A 285 18.66 -25.47 -1.32
N LEU A 286 19.73 -25.46 -2.10
CA LEU A 286 20.36 -26.67 -2.64
C LEU A 286 21.25 -27.35 -1.59
N LEU A 287 21.64 -26.62 -0.54
CA LEU A 287 22.59 -27.04 0.47
C LEU A 287 21.92 -27.46 1.79
N LYS A 288 20.82 -26.80 2.18
CA LYS A 288 20.16 -27.04 3.47
C LYS A 288 18.64 -26.87 3.38
N GLN A 289 17.90 -27.94 3.67
CA GLN A 289 16.46 -27.84 3.88
C GLN A 289 16.17 -27.62 5.36
N GLU A 290 16.00 -26.36 5.76
CA GLU A 290 15.51 -26.05 7.10
C GLU A 290 14.03 -26.37 7.23
N GLN A 291 13.70 -27.18 8.24
CA GLN A 291 12.32 -27.44 8.61
C GLN A 291 11.82 -26.33 9.53
N LEU A 292 10.67 -25.75 9.20
CA LEU A 292 9.98 -24.81 10.07
C LEU A 292 9.56 -25.52 11.36
N ARG A 293 9.96 -24.97 12.50
CA ARG A 293 9.53 -25.44 13.82
C ARG A 293 8.44 -24.53 14.33
N HIS A 294 7.22 -25.05 14.39
CA HIS A 294 6.10 -24.34 14.99
C HIS A 294 6.41 -23.97 16.45
N ASN A 295 5.85 -22.85 16.90
CA ASN A 295 5.91 -22.42 18.28
C ASN A 295 4.63 -21.65 18.60
N VAL A 296 3.90 -22.11 19.61
CA VAL A 296 2.72 -21.41 20.15
C VAL A 296 2.82 -21.26 21.66
N THR A 297 3.97 -21.62 22.24
CA THR A 297 4.21 -21.63 23.69
C THR A 297 4.95 -20.37 24.11
N ASP A 298 5.96 -19.94 23.36
CA ASP A 298 6.66 -18.69 23.65
C ASP A 298 5.90 -17.52 23.01
N ARG A 299 5.27 -16.70 23.86
CA ARG A 299 4.37 -15.61 23.44
C ARG A 299 5.00 -14.57 22.50
N ASP A 300 6.31 -14.35 22.57
CA ASP A 300 7.06 -13.38 21.73
C ASP A 300 7.72 -14.04 20.51
N ARG A 301 7.63 -15.37 20.37
CA ARG A 301 8.25 -16.15 19.29
C ARG A 301 7.26 -17.11 18.62
N VAL A 302 6.02 -16.67 18.48
CA VAL A 302 4.97 -17.45 17.82
C VAL A 302 5.33 -17.69 16.36
N LEU A 303 5.19 -18.94 15.94
CA LEU A 303 5.24 -19.38 14.55
C LEU A 303 4.21 -20.49 14.31
N VAL A 304 3.24 -20.20 13.46
CA VAL A 304 2.23 -21.14 12.97
C VAL A 304 2.45 -21.30 11.46
N PRO A 305 3.12 -22.38 11.01
CA PRO A 305 3.26 -22.66 9.58
C PRO A 305 1.91 -22.99 8.92
N PRO A 306 1.78 -22.84 7.59
CA PRO A 306 0.59 -23.26 6.87
C PRO A 306 0.32 -24.75 7.10
N ASN A 307 -0.95 -25.15 7.15
CA ASN A 307 -1.40 -26.54 7.32
C ASN A 307 -0.95 -27.25 8.62
N TRP A 308 -0.41 -26.54 9.62
CA TRP A 308 -0.06 -27.13 10.91
C TRP A 308 -1.21 -27.10 11.92
N ASP A 309 -2.01 -26.03 11.91
CA ASP A 309 -2.99 -25.75 12.97
C ASP A 309 -4.31 -26.51 12.78
N SER A 310 -5.19 -26.49 13.80
CA SER A 310 -6.52 -27.12 13.79
C SER A 310 -7.31 -26.66 15.02
N TRP A 311 -8.65 -26.67 14.99
CA TRP A 311 -9.49 -26.26 16.14
C TRP A 311 -9.11 -26.94 17.47
N ALA A 312 -8.78 -28.24 17.44
CA ALA A 312 -8.35 -28.97 18.63
C ALA A 312 -7.09 -28.35 19.28
N LYS A 313 -6.09 -27.97 18.47
CA LYS A 313 -4.85 -27.32 18.95
C LYS A 313 -5.10 -25.89 19.44
N ILE A 314 -6.09 -25.19 18.88
CA ILE A 314 -6.44 -23.83 19.29
C ILE A 314 -7.14 -23.86 20.66
N ARG A 315 -8.10 -24.78 20.84
CA ARG A 315 -8.88 -24.91 22.06
C ARG A 315 -8.06 -25.31 23.29
N ILE A 316 -7.00 -26.10 23.10
CA ILE A 316 -6.13 -26.55 24.20
C ILE A 316 -5.31 -25.40 24.80
N LEU A 317 -5.06 -24.31 24.06
CA LEU A 317 -4.25 -23.21 24.57
C LEU A 317 -4.88 -22.59 25.83
N ARG A 318 -6.19 -22.35 25.80
CA ARG A 318 -6.95 -21.87 26.95
C ARG A 318 -8.42 -22.28 26.86
N GLU A 319 -8.98 -22.71 27.98
CA GLU A 319 -10.39 -23.11 28.10
C GLU A 319 -11.35 -21.92 27.94
N GLY A 320 -12.57 -22.19 27.49
CA GLY A 320 -13.63 -21.18 27.35
C GLY A 320 -13.61 -20.37 26.04
N PHE A 321 -12.69 -20.67 25.12
CA PHE A 321 -12.63 -20.03 23.81
C PHE A 321 -13.57 -20.68 22.78
N ASP A 322 -14.49 -19.89 22.23
CA ASP A 322 -15.49 -20.32 21.24
C ASP A 322 -14.93 -20.24 19.81
N VAL A 323 -14.20 -21.28 19.41
CA VAL A 323 -13.56 -21.37 18.07
C VAL A 323 -14.62 -21.37 16.96
N GLU A 324 -15.72 -22.11 17.16
CA GLU A 324 -16.82 -22.24 16.21
C GLU A 324 -17.49 -20.90 15.94
N GLY A 325 -17.97 -20.22 16.98
CA GLY A 325 -18.68 -18.96 16.83
C GLY A 325 -17.82 -17.86 16.21
N ILE A 326 -16.52 -17.82 16.55
CA ILE A 326 -15.57 -16.88 15.94
C ILE A 326 -15.35 -17.21 14.45
N SER A 327 -15.19 -18.49 14.12
CA SER A 327 -15.03 -18.95 12.73
C SER A 327 -16.23 -18.55 11.87
N GLU A 328 -17.45 -18.79 12.34
CA GLU A 328 -18.69 -18.47 11.62
C GLU A 328 -18.86 -16.96 11.42
N LYS A 329 -18.71 -16.17 12.50
CA LYS A 329 -18.82 -14.71 12.44
C LYS A 329 -17.76 -14.08 11.56
N TRP A 330 -16.58 -14.70 11.46
CA TRP A 330 -15.55 -14.21 10.57
C TRP A 330 -15.96 -14.27 9.10
N SER A 331 -16.65 -15.34 8.66
CA SER A 331 -17.15 -15.45 7.28
C SER A 331 -18.09 -14.28 6.93
N VAL A 332 -18.98 -13.91 7.86
CA VAL A 332 -19.85 -12.73 7.71
C VAL A 332 -19.02 -11.44 7.66
N ASP A 333 -18.05 -11.29 8.56
CA ASP A 333 -17.20 -10.10 8.63
C ASP A 333 -16.37 -9.89 7.35
N ILE A 334 -15.92 -10.92 6.64
CA ILE A 334 -15.09 -10.76 5.43
C ILE A 334 -15.89 -10.64 4.13
N ASP A 335 -17.22 -10.65 4.19
CA ASP A 335 -18.03 -10.46 3.00
C ASP A 335 -17.82 -9.09 2.35
N ILE A 336 -17.82 -9.10 1.01
CA ILE A 336 -17.54 -7.90 0.21
C ILE A 336 -18.70 -6.92 0.41
N PRO A 337 -18.45 -5.74 1.00
CA PRO A 337 -19.48 -4.71 1.17
C PRO A 337 -20.10 -4.33 -0.17
N GLN A 338 -21.39 -3.98 -0.18
CA GLN A 338 -22.12 -3.67 -1.43
C GLN A 338 -21.40 -2.63 -2.31
N HIS A 339 -20.80 -1.60 -1.71
CA HIS A 339 -20.07 -0.55 -2.42
C HIS A 339 -18.74 -1.00 -3.05
N MET A 340 -18.17 -2.14 -2.63
CA MET A 340 -16.95 -2.74 -3.19
C MET A 340 -17.23 -3.83 -4.21
N ARG A 341 -18.50 -4.18 -4.45
CA ARG A 341 -18.86 -5.17 -5.46
C ARG A 341 -18.69 -4.55 -6.84
N PRO A 342 -18.01 -5.25 -7.78
CA PRO A 342 -17.91 -4.75 -9.14
C PRO A 342 -19.32 -4.64 -9.74
N THR A 343 -19.66 -3.45 -10.25
CA THR A 343 -20.86 -3.21 -11.07
C THR A 343 -20.68 -3.91 -12.41
N ASN A 344 -20.80 -5.23 -12.42
CA ASN A 344 -21.04 -5.95 -13.66
C ASN A 344 -22.39 -5.48 -14.18
N GLY A 345 -22.39 -4.89 -15.37
CA GLY A 345 -23.55 -4.27 -16.02
C GLY A 345 -24.69 -5.22 -16.38
N GLN A 346 -25.28 -5.90 -15.39
CA GLN A 346 -26.68 -6.24 -15.42
C GLN A 346 -27.44 -4.99 -14.99
N VAL A 347 -27.78 -4.18 -15.99
CA VAL A 347 -28.92 -3.28 -15.89
C VAL A 347 -30.11 -4.16 -15.57
N SER A 348 -30.52 -4.20 -14.31
CA SER A 348 -31.87 -4.59 -13.94
C SER A 348 -32.76 -3.55 -14.60
N THR A 349 -33.24 -3.85 -15.81
CA THR A 349 -34.31 -3.06 -16.43
C THR A 349 -35.47 -3.04 -15.44
N PRO A 350 -35.95 -1.86 -15.00
CA PRO A 350 -37.24 -1.80 -14.35
C PRO A 350 -38.25 -2.21 -15.43
N ILE A 351 -38.87 -3.37 -15.27
CA ILE A 351 -40.08 -3.69 -16.03
C ILE A 351 -41.16 -2.79 -15.44
N GLU A 352 -41.31 -1.60 -16.02
CA GLU A 352 -42.52 -0.81 -15.88
C GLU A 352 -43.63 -1.47 -16.70
N GLY A 353 -44.71 -1.85 -16.01
CA GLY A 353 -45.99 -2.18 -16.65
C GLY A 353 -46.62 -3.46 -16.13
N GLU A 354 -47.31 -3.39 -14.99
CA GLU A 354 -48.78 -3.38 -14.99
C GLU A 354 -49.30 -3.06 -13.58
N ALA A 355 -50.11 -2.01 -13.49
CA ALA A 355 -50.79 -1.59 -12.29
C ALA A 355 -52.02 -2.48 -12.05
N GLN A 356 -52.07 -3.15 -10.91
CA GLN A 356 -53.33 -3.46 -10.22
C GLN A 356 -53.18 -3.22 -8.71
N PRO A 357 -54.11 -2.48 -8.09
CA PRO A 357 -54.06 -2.16 -6.67
C PRO A 357 -54.82 -3.26 -5.90
N ASN A 358 -54.20 -3.84 -4.88
CA ASN A 358 -54.88 -4.27 -3.66
C ASN A 358 -53.92 -4.96 -2.68
N GLY A 359 -54.04 -4.57 -1.41
CA GLY A 359 -53.84 -5.46 -0.28
C GLY A 359 -52.49 -5.36 0.40
N GLU A 360 -52.52 -4.75 1.59
CA GLU A 360 -51.51 -4.80 2.63
C GLU A 360 -50.91 -6.21 2.81
N ASP A 361 -49.60 -6.31 2.60
CA ASP A 361 -48.72 -7.19 3.37
C ASP A 361 -47.35 -6.50 3.40
N THR A 362 -47.20 -5.61 4.38
CA THR A 362 -45.90 -5.12 4.80
C THR A 362 -45.12 -6.32 5.32
N GLN A 363 -44.37 -6.99 4.45
CA GLN A 363 -43.23 -7.79 4.87
C GLN A 363 -42.22 -6.79 5.46
N VAL A 364 -42.38 -6.54 6.75
CA VAL A 364 -41.30 -6.10 7.62
C VAL A 364 -40.20 -7.13 7.37
N ALA A 365 -39.17 -6.75 6.62
CA ALA A 365 -37.91 -7.47 6.69
C ALA A 365 -37.54 -7.41 8.16
N GLU A 366 -37.69 -8.53 8.85
CA GLU A 366 -37.19 -8.70 10.20
C GLU A 366 -35.72 -8.31 10.12
N GLU A 367 -35.38 -7.15 10.69
CA GLU A 367 -34.02 -6.85 11.09
C GLU A 367 -33.70 -7.95 12.11
N GLU A 368 -33.16 -9.07 11.63
CA GLU A 368 -32.48 -10.02 12.49
C GLU A 368 -31.51 -9.18 13.31
N GLU A 369 -31.64 -9.23 14.65
CA GLU A 369 -30.65 -8.62 15.54
C GLU A 369 -29.29 -9.20 15.15
N GLU A 370 -28.54 -8.49 14.31
CA GLU A 370 -27.20 -8.89 13.88
C GLU A 370 -26.36 -8.95 15.14
N GLY A 371 -26.15 -10.17 15.63
CA GLY A 371 -25.33 -10.42 16.81
C GLY A 371 -23.92 -9.82 16.62
N PRO A 372 -23.15 -9.71 17.71
CA PRO A 372 -21.86 -9.03 17.64
C PRO A 372 -20.95 -9.71 16.62
N SER A 373 -20.44 -8.91 15.69
CA SER A 373 -19.49 -9.27 14.63
C SER A 373 -18.19 -9.85 15.22
N ALA A 374 -17.43 -10.63 14.44
CA ALA A 374 -16.13 -11.14 14.89
C ALA A 374 -15.20 -9.99 15.33
N THR A 375 -15.08 -8.96 14.50
CA THR A 375 -14.32 -7.73 14.81
C THR A 375 -14.80 -7.10 16.11
N SER A 376 -16.11 -6.99 16.32
CA SER A 376 -16.68 -6.39 17.54
C SER A 376 -16.33 -7.19 18.80
N ILE A 377 -16.39 -8.52 18.76
CA ILE A 377 -16.03 -9.40 19.89
C ILE A 377 -14.57 -9.21 20.28
N TYR A 378 -13.70 -9.14 19.27
CA TYR A 378 -12.28 -8.92 19.50
C TYR A 378 -12.02 -7.55 20.11
N GLU A 379 -12.58 -6.48 19.55
CA GLU A 379 -12.38 -5.10 20.03
C GLU A 379 -12.99 -4.86 21.42
N GLU A 380 -14.05 -5.59 21.78
CA GLU A 380 -14.63 -5.55 23.12
C GLU A 380 -13.69 -6.15 24.18
N THR A 381 -12.99 -7.23 23.82
CA THR A 381 -12.06 -7.96 24.68
C THR A 381 -10.70 -7.26 24.74
N ILE A 382 -10.16 -6.87 23.58
CA ILE A 382 -8.87 -6.21 23.41
C ILE A 382 -9.13 -4.74 23.11
N ARG A 383 -9.35 -3.95 24.16
CA ARG A 383 -9.72 -2.53 24.05
C ARG A 383 -8.53 -1.63 23.76
N ASN A 384 -8.79 -0.52 23.07
CA ASN A 384 -7.81 0.53 22.87
C ASN A 384 -7.61 1.32 24.17
N PRO A 385 -6.41 1.35 24.77
CA PRO A 385 -6.17 2.13 25.98
C PRO A 385 -6.30 3.64 25.78
N GLU A 386 -6.21 4.13 24.54
CA GLU A 386 -6.41 5.55 24.23
C GLU A 386 -7.88 5.93 24.08
N SER A 387 -8.79 4.96 23.84
CA SER A 387 -10.22 5.26 23.73
C SER A 387 -10.87 5.56 25.09
N ASP A 388 -10.23 5.17 26.19
CA ASP A 388 -10.69 5.49 27.55
C ASP A 388 -10.48 6.98 27.89
N TYR A 389 -9.70 7.71 27.10
CA TYR A 389 -9.52 9.15 27.23
C TYR A 389 -10.47 9.91 26.30
N ALA A 390 -11.50 10.53 26.86
CA ALA A 390 -12.55 11.28 26.12
C ALA A 390 -12.02 12.35 25.14
N LEU A 391 -10.79 12.84 25.32
CA LEU A 391 -10.14 13.85 24.47
C LEU A 391 -9.55 13.30 23.16
N SER A 392 -9.41 11.97 23.01
CA SER A 392 -8.82 11.35 21.80
C SER A 392 -9.77 11.34 20.59
N SER A 393 -11.05 11.67 20.78
CA SER A 393 -12.04 11.79 19.69
C SER A 393 -11.80 12.99 18.77
N LEU A 394 -11.00 13.98 19.18
CA LEU A 394 -10.75 15.22 18.43
C LEU A 394 -9.55 15.16 17.48
N SER A 395 -8.70 14.14 17.52
CA SER A 395 -7.44 14.07 16.74
C SER A 395 -7.53 13.31 15.41
N LYS A 396 -8.71 12.81 15.02
CA LYS A 396 -8.91 11.97 13.81
C LYS A 396 -8.73 12.67 12.45
N GLN A 397 -8.21 13.91 12.40
CA GLN A 397 -8.09 14.68 11.15
C GLN A 397 -6.66 14.99 10.69
N ALA A 398 -5.62 14.35 11.25
CA ALA A 398 -4.26 14.51 10.74
C ALA A 398 -3.76 13.24 10.03
N ASP A 399 -3.28 13.43 8.78
CA ASP A 399 -2.51 12.50 7.94
C ASP A 399 -3.23 11.46 7.07
N GLY A 400 -4.29 11.90 6.37
CA GLY A 400 -4.72 11.27 5.12
C GLY A 400 -4.73 12.28 3.99
N LEU A 401 -3.90 12.07 2.95
CA LEU A 401 -3.93 12.83 1.69
C LEU A 401 -5.26 12.71 0.92
N GLU A 402 -6.20 11.91 1.42
CA GLU A 402 -7.49 11.66 0.80
C GLU A 402 -8.54 12.65 1.32
N VAL A 403 -8.63 13.79 0.63
CA VAL A 403 -9.86 14.58 0.64
C VAL A 403 -10.87 13.82 -0.21
N SER A 404 -11.82 13.13 0.45
CA SER A 404 -12.97 12.54 -0.24
C SER A 404 -13.72 13.67 -0.95
N SER A 405 -13.57 13.75 -2.28
CA SER A 405 -14.31 14.70 -3.08
C SER A 405 -15.79 14.30 -3.04
N LYS A 406 -16.69 15.26 -2.80
CA LYS A 406 -18.13 15.02 -2.93
C LYS A 406 -18.46 14.41 -4.29
N ASP A 407 -19.44 13.51 -4.32
CA ASP A 407 -19.98 12.96 -5.57
C ASP A 407 -20.33 14.11 -6.54
N PRO A 408 -19.88 14.07 -7.81
CA PRO A 408 -20.08 15.18 -8.75
C PRO A 408 -21.56 15.52 -8.93
N GLN A 409 -22.44 14.51 -8.92
CA GLN A 409 -23.87 14.71 -9.14
C GLN A 409 -24.52 15.35 -7.90
N ALA A 410 -24.15 14.91 -6.70
CA ALA A 410 -24.58 15.54 -5.46
C ALA A 410 -24.07 16.98 -5.32
N PHE A 411 -22.80 17.24 -5.67
CA PHE A 411 -22.24 18.59 -5.66
C PHE A 411 -22.97 19.52 -6.65
N LEU A 412 -23.20 19.05 -7.88
CA LEU A 412 -23.94 19.83 -8.88
C LEU A 412 -25.39 20.08 -8.45
N ALA A 413 -26.06 19.11 -7.84
CA ALA A 413 -27.40 19.29 -7.29
C ALA A 413 -27.43 20.38 -6.20
N ASP A 414 -26.45 20.37 -5.28
CA ASP A 414 -26.30 21.44 -4.28
C ASP A 414 -26.06 22.81 -4.93
N GLN A 415 -25.22 22.87 -5.97
CA GLN A 415 -24.93 24.13 -6.68
C GLN A 415 -26.12 24.66 -7.48
N VAL A 416 -26.97 23.78 -8.02
CA VAL A 416 -28.20 24.20 -8.70
C VAL A 416 -29.13 24.94 -7.74
N ASN A 417 -29.27 24.48 -6.50
CA ASN A 417 -30.07 25.16 -5.49
C ASN A 417 -29.55 26.57 -5.16
N VAL A 418 -28.22 26.72 -5.10
CA VAL A 418 -27.56 28.01 -4.90
C VAL A 418 -27.80 28.94 -6.09
N LEU A 419 -27.68 28.43 -7.32
CA LEU A 419 -27.96 29.20 -8.53
C LEU A 419 -29.42 29.64 -8.64
N GLU A 420 -30.37 28.80 -8.23
CA GLU A 420 -31.77 29.19 -8.17
C GLU A 420 -32.04 30.28 -7.12
N HIS A 421 -31.35 30.23 -5.98
CA HIS A 421 -31.41 31.30 -4.97
C HIS A 421 -30.92 32.62 -5.54
N LEU A 422 -29.72 32.63 -6.12
CA LEU A 422 -29.13 33.82 -6.74
C LEU A 422 -29.98 34.35 -7.89
N ARG A 423 -30.55 33.47 -8.70
CA ARG A 423 -31.48 33.86 -9.77
C ARG A 423 -32.73 34.55 -9.22
N ARG A 424 -33.31 34.05 -8.11
CA ARG A 424 -34.46 34.72 -7.47
C ARG A 424 -34.08 36.07 -6.89
N GLU A 425 -32.89 36.20 -6.32
CA GLU A 425 -32.38 37.48 -5.84
C GLU A 425 -32.21 38.48 -6.99
N ASP A 426 -31.61 38.05 -8.10
CA ASP A 426 -31.45 38.88 -9.30
C ASP A 426 -32.80 39.28 -9.92
N GLU A 427 -33.76 38.35 -10.00
CA GLU A 427 -35.12 38.62 -10.50
C GLU A 427 -35.87 39.61 -9.58
N ASN A 428 -35.70 39.48 -8.27
CA ASN A 428 -36.28 40.40 -7.30
C ASN A 428 -35.63 41.79 -7.38
N GLU A 429 -34.29 41.85 -7.49
CA GLU A 429 -33.57 43.11 -7.64
C GLU A 429 -33.93 43.80 -8.97
N ALA A 430 -34.07 43.04 -10.05
CA ALA A 430 -34.52 43.53 -11.34
C ALA A 430 -35.97 44.03 -11.28
N ALA A 431 -36.87 43.33 -10.59
CA ALA A 431 -38.25 43.74 -10.38
C ALA A 431 -38.33 45.04 -9.56
N ILE A 432 -37.53 45.16 -8.50
CA ILE A 432 -37.43 46.39 -7.69
C ILE A 432 -36.88 47.56 -8.53
N LYS A 433 -35.86 47.32 -9.35
CA LYS A 433 -35.30 48.32 -10.28
C LYS A 433 -36.33 48.74 -11.35
N ALA A 434 -37.10 47.80 -11.90
CA ALA A 434 -38.15 48.07 -12.87
C ALA A 434 -39.31 48.88 -12.25
N ALA A 435 -39.76 48.50 -11.05
CA ALA A 435 -40.81 49.22 -10.32
C ALA A 435 -40.39 50.66 -9.97
N ARG A 436 -39.11 50.88 -9.60
CA ARG A 436 -38.55 52.23 -9.41
C ARG A 436 -38.50 53.04 -10.70
N LYS A 437 -38.34 52.39 -11.86
CA LYS A 437 -38.29 53.05 -13.17
C LYS A 437 -39.67 53.44 -13.70
N GLU A 438 -40.74 52.73 -13.32
CA GLU A 438 -42.12 53.08 -13.69
C GLU A 438 -42.71 54.23 -12.86
N GLN A 439 -42.26 54.43 -11.61
CA GLN A 439 -42.75 55.53 -10.77
C GLN A 439 -42.17 56.91 -11.12
N ASP A 440 -41.07 56.98 -11.87
CA ASP A 440 -40.47 58.25 -12.30
C ASP A 440 -39.87 58.15 -13.73
N PRO A 441 -40.64 58.51 -14.79
CA PRO A 441 -40.15 58.44 -16.16
C PRO A 441 -39.09 59.52 -16.48
N SER A 442 -38.80 60.43 -15.55
CA SER A 442 -37.82 61.51 -15.73
C SER A 442 -36.41 61.18 -15.19
N ALA A 443 -36.26 60.11 -14.42
CA ALA A 443 -34.99 59.71 -13.78
C ALA A 443 -34.04 58.90 -14.69
N SER A 444 -34.35 58.71 -15.98
CA SER A 444 -33.54 57.87 -16.90
C SER A 444 -32.27 58.55 -17.44
N ARG A 445 -31.78 59.65 -16.85
CA ARG A 445 -30.59 60.39 -17.35
C ARG A 445 -29.49 60.68 -16.32
N ALA A 446 -29.55 60.18 -15.09
CA ALA A 446 -28.60 60.58 -14.05
C ALA A 446 -28.03 59.42 -13.20
N TRP A 447 -27.78 58.25 -13.79
CA TRP A 447 -27.24 57.09 -13.08
C TRP A 447 -26.00 56.48 -13.76
N THR A 448 -25.04 57.31 -14.16
CA THR A 448 -23.76 56.84 -14.72
C THR A 448 -22.53 57.28 -13.93
N GLU A 449 -22.63 57.82 -12.71
CA GLU A 449 -21.44 58.39 -12.08
C GLU A 449 -21.26 58.24 -10.54
N ASP A 450 -22.10 57.50 -9.81
CA ASP A 450 -21.96 57.42 -8.33
C ASP A 450 -21.96 55.99 -7.72
N ALA A 451 -21.73 54.95 -8.52
CA ALA A 451 -21.70 53.57 -8.01
C ALA A 451 -20.32 53.08 -7.51
N SER A 452 -19.27 53.91 -7.54
CA SER A 452 -17.91 53.48 -7.16
C SER A 452 -17.51 53.82 -5.71
N GLY A 453 -18.31 54.58 -4.96
CA GLY A 453 -17.89 55.14 -3.67
C GLY A 453 -18.23 54.32 -2.41
N VAL A 454 -19.15 53.36 -2.49
CA VAL A 454 -19.75 52.75 -1.27
C VAL A 454 -18.98 51.55 -0.73
N VAL A 455 -18.09 50.94 -1.53
CA VAL A 455 -17.32 49.75 -1.12
C VAL A 455 -16.04 50.11 -0.35
N GLU A 456 -15.58 51.36 -0.42
CA GLU A 456 -14.29 51.79 0.12
C GLU A 456 -14.34 52.24 1.60
N GLU A 457 -15.55 52.44 2.16
CA GLU A 457 -15.72 52.95 3.54
C GLU A 457 -15.88 51.86 4.62
N HIS A 458 -16.02 50.57 4.24
CA HIS A 458 -16.28 49.45 5.17
C HIS A 458 -15.12 48.46 5.34
N ILE A 459 -13.98 48.68 4.68
CA ILE A 459 -12.79 47.81 4.80
C ILE A 459 -11.78 48.51 5.71
N GLY A 460 -11.58 47.95 6.91
CA GLY A 460 -10.51 48.40 7.81
C GLY A 460 -9.12 48.14 7.22
N PRO A 461 -8.07 48.84 7.69
CA PRO A 461 -6.74 48.79 7.08
C PRO A 461 -6.18 47.36 7.04
N VAL A 462 -5.79 46.90 5.86
CA VAL A 462 -5.30 45.54 5.64
C VAL A 462 -3.85 45.43 6.16
N GLN A 463 -3.68 44.68 7.24
CA GLN A 463 -2.38 44.42 7.87
C GLN A 463 -1.87 43.03 7.51
N PHE A 464 -0.69 42.97 6.92
CA PHE A 464 -0.01 41.70 6.63
C PHE A 464 1.12 41.48 7.64
N ASN A 465 1.20 40.28 8.20
CA ASN A 465 2.30 39.87 9.07
C ASN A 465 3.27 39.01 8.26
N MET A 466 4.40 39.60 7.85
CA MET A 466 5.46 38.88 7.13
C MET A 466 6.67 38.75 8.04
N GLY A 467 6.92 37.53 8.53
CA GLY A 467 8.13 37.23 9.31
C GLY A 467 8.21 37.92 10.69
N GLY A 468 7.07 38.26 11.31
CA GLY A 468 7.02 38.85 12.65
C GLY A 468 7.02 40.38 12.69
N ILE A 469 6.97 41.05 11.54
CA ILE A 469 6.81 42.49 11.41
C ILE A 469 5.43 42.78 10.79
N GLN A 470 4.64 43.62 11.45
CA GLN A 470 3.34 44.09 10.96
C GLN A 470 3.57 45.19 9.92
N VAL A 471 3.12 44.96 8.69
CA VAL A 471 3.27 45.92 7.58
C VAL A 471 1.87 46.35 7.13
N ASN A 472 1.60 47.67 7.19
CA ASN A 472 0.37 48.27 6.66
C ASN A 472 0.50 48.42 5.13
N ALA A 473 -0.42 47.81 4.39
CA ALA A 473 -0.40 47.84 2.92
C ALA A 473 -0.53 49.27 2.37
N ASP A 474 -1.38 50.09 2.99
CA ASP A 474 -1.66 51.46 2.55
C ASP A 474 -0.44 52.39 2.70
N GLU A 475 0.36 52.21 3.75
CA GLU A 475 1.60 52.98 3.95
C GLU A 475 2.66 52.61 2.90
N MET A 476 2.68 51.34 2.47
CA MET A 476 3.60 50.84 1.46
C MET A 476 3.22 51.34 0.06
N VAL A 477 1.92 51.36 -0.26
CA VAL A 477 1.38 51.93 -1.50
C VAL A 477 1.61 53.44 -1.55
N LYS A 478 1.40 54.16 -0.44
CA LYS A 478 1.69 55.59 -0.35
C LYS A 478 3.17 55.90 -0.55
N ARG A 479 4.08 55.12 0.06
CA ARG A 479 5.53 55.24 -0.20
C ARG A 479 5.92 54.94 -1.65
N LEU A 480 5.22 54.02 -2.31
CA LEU A 480 5.42 53.71 -3.74
C LEU A 480 4.93 54.85 -4.64
N GLN A 481 3.77 55.44 -4.31
CA GLN A 481 3.25 56.61 -5.01
C GLN A 481 4.14 57.84 -4.80
N ASP A 482 4.62 58.10 -3.58
CA ASP A 482 5.56 59.19 -3.30
C ASP A 482 6.90 58.98 -4.05
N ARG A 483 7.35 57.73 -4.21
CA ARG A 483 8.51 57.39 -5.04
C ARG A 483 8.25 57.55 -6.54
N GLN A 484 7.03 57.32 -7.01
CA GLN A 484 6.64 57.52 -8.41
C GLN A 484 6.42 59.00 -8.73
N ALA A 485 5.88 59.78 -7.80
CA ALA A 485 5.70 61.23 -7.92
C ALA A 485 7.04 61.96 -7.99
N ASN A 486 8.03 61.56 -7.18
CA ASN A 486 9.41 62.05 -7.27
C ASN A 486 10.20 61.50 -8.49
N ARG A 487 9.57 60.71 -9.36
CA ARG A 487 10.20 60.16 -10.57
C ARG A 487 9.87 60.96 -11.84
N LEU A 488 9.06 62.02 -11.74
CA LEU A 488 8.59 62.82 -12.86
C LEU A 488 9.37 64.14 -13.08
N ASP A 489 10.33 64.48 -12.22
CA ASP A 489 11.21 65.65 -12.39
C ASP A 489 12.70 65.22 -12.36
N GLU A 490 13.19 64.61 -13.45
CA GLU A 490 14.55 64.80 -14.02
C GLU A 490 14.73 63.99 -15.34
N PRO A 491 15.53 64.47 -16.32
CA PRO A 491 15.60 63.92 -17.67
C PRO A 491 16.55 62.71 -17.84
N GLU A 492 16.43 62.06 -19.00
CA GLU A 492 17.06 60.82 -19.48
C GLU A 492 18.56 60.57 -19.18
N THR A 493 18.82 59.34 -18.68
CA THR A 493 19.97 58.37 -18.78
C THR A 493 21.42 58.81 -19.05
N PRO A 494 22.42 58.13 -18.43
CA PRO A 494 23.16 57.07 -19.16
C PRO A 494 23.63 55.88 -18.24
N PRO A 495 24.53 54.95 -18.66
CA PRO A 495 24.26 53.55 -19.04
C PRO A 495 24.79 52.52 -17.98
N PRO A 496 24.78 51.18 -18.22
CA PRO A 496 24.76 50.17 -17.16
C PRO A 496 26.13 49.97 -16.50
N LYS A 497 26.14 49.70 -15.19
CA LYS A 497 27.32 49.19 -14.48
C LYS A 497 26.94 47.98 -13.60
N THR A 498 27.34 46.82 -14.12
CA THR A 498 27.95 45.67 -13.41
C THR A 498 27.58 45.46 -11.94
N GLN A 499 26.87 44.36 -11.69
CA GLN A 499 26.80 43.70 -10.38
C GLN A 499 28.21 43.30 -9.92
N ASP A 500 28.67 43.86 -8.81
CA ASP A 500 29.68 43.22 -7.97
C ASP A 500 28.97 42.55 -6.80
N THR A 501 29.04 41.22 -6.79
CA THR A 501 28.57 40.33 -5.72
C THR A 501 29.44 40.51 -4.47
N ASN A 502 28.89 41.07 -3.40
CA ASN A 502 29.61 41.18 -2.14
C ASN A 502 29.43 39.94 -1.25
N ILE A 503 30.58 39.33 -0.95
CA ILE A 503 30.88 38.12 -0.18
C ILE A 503 30.46 38.17 1.31
N ASN A 504 29.85 39.27 1.77
CA ASN A 504 29.60 39.54 3.19
C ASN A 504 28.35 38.87 3.80
N ASP A 505 27.45 38.31 2.99
CA ASP A 505 26.22 37.69 3.52
C ASP A 505 26.46 36.27 4.06
N ASN A 506 27.44 35.56 3.52
CA ASN A 506 27.78 34.21 3.96
C ASN A 506 28.46 34.19 5.34
N GLU A 507 29.22 35.23 5.67
CA GLU A 507 29.90 35.34 6.96
C GLU A 507 28.92 35.67 8.10
N LYS A 508 27.92 36.51 7.82
CA LYS A 508 26.83 36.82 8.75
C LYS A 508 25.99 35.57 9.06
N LEU A 509 25.65 34.78 8.04
CA LEU A 509 24.91 33.53 8.22
C LEU A 509 25.71 32.52 9.06
N ARG A 510 27.01 32.37 8.82
CA ARG A 510 27.88 31.48 9.62
C ARG A 510 27.94 31.89 11.10
N SER A 511 28.05 33.19 11.39
CA SER A 511 28.05 33.67 12.78
C SER A 511 26.73 33.36 13.50
N PHE A 512 25.60 33.48 12.79
CA PHE A 512 24.27 33.21 13.32
C PHE A 512 24.06 31.74 13.69
N PHE A 513 24.48 30.80 12.82
CA PHE A 513 24.37 29.36 13.11
C PHE A 513 25.35 28.91 14.21
N SER A 514 26.54 29.49 14.30
CA SER A 514 27.49 29.19 15.39
C SER A 514 26.98 29.63 16.78
N SER A 515 26.20 30.72 16.84
CA SER A 515 25.55 31.19 18.06
C SER A 515 24.42 30.27 18.53
N LEU A 516 23.80 29.50 17.62
CA LEU A 516 22.69 28.61 17.94
C LEU A 516 23.19 27.27 18.52
N VAL A 517 24.35 26.79 18.07
CA VAL A 517 24.94 25.50 18.48
C VAL A 517 25.57 25.56 19.88
N ASN A 518 25.97 26.74 20.35
CA ASN A 518 26.63 26.90 21.65
C ASN A 518 25.68 27.07 22.85
N LYS A 519 24.36 26.93 22.66
CA LYS A 519 23.37 27.04 23.75
C LYS A 519 22.78 25.67 24.10
N ALA A 520 23.55 24.84 24.80
CA ALA A 520 23.07 23.68 25.54
C ALA A 520 22.75 24.06 27.01
N PRO A 521 21.87 23.33 27.73
CA PRO A 521 21.14 23.85 28.88
C PRO A 521 21.95 23.74 30.19
N SER A 522 22.10 24.86 30.91
CA SER A 522 22.68 24.86 32.26
C SER A 522 21.60 25.02 33.34
N ASN A 523 21.43 23.96 34.13
CA ASN A 523 21.06 23.91 35.54
C ASN A 523 20.13 25.00 36.13
N SER A 524 18.90 24.60 36.44
CA SER A 524 18.04 25.25 37.43
C SER A 524 18.51 24.90 38.86
N PRO A 525 18.71 25.88 39.77
CA PRO A 525 18.83 25.62 41.20
C PRO A 525 17.46 25.67 41.90
N ARG A 526 17.29 24.75 42.85
CA ARG A 526 16.25 24.75 43.89
C ARG A 526 16.24 26.06 44.70
N GLY A 527 15.04 26.47 45.13
CA GLY A 527 14.84 27.05 46.46
C GLY A 527 14.05 28.36 46.50
N SER A 528 12.74 28.30 46.75
CA SER A 528 12.08 28.79 47.98
C SER A 528 10.63 28.32 47.99
#